data_AF-A0A397TPC8-F1
#
_entry.id   AF-A0A397TPC8-F1
#
_cell.length_a   1.000
_cell.length_b   1.000
_cell.length_c   1.000
_cell.angle_alpha   90.00
_cell.angle_beta   90.00
_cell.angle_gamma   90.00
#
_symmetry.space_group_name_H-M   'P 1'
#
loop_
_entity.id
_entity.type
_entity.pdbx_description
1 polymer ?
#
loop_
_entity_poly.entity_id
_entity_poly.type
_entity_poly.pdbx_seq_one_letter_code
_entity_poly.pdbx_strand_id
1 'polypeptide(L)'
;MQEFMILPTGACSFTETMKIGSEVYHSLKSVIKSKYGQDATNVGDEGGFAPNIQENKEGLELLKEAIKKAGYTDKVKIAMDVAASEYYKDCSYDLDFKNTNSDKSIICAQESGWGVMVSHRSGETEDTFIADLVVGLLTGQIKTGAPCRSERLAKYNQLLRIEELGFDAIYAGKNFRHAHNL
;
A
#
# COMPACT_ATOMS: atom_id res chain seq x y z
N MET A 1 4.31 11.51 -10.36
CA MET A 1 3.68 10.85 -9.21
C MET A 1 3.81 9.37 -9.43
N GLN A 2 4.41 8.65 -8.48
CA GLN A 2 4.79 7.26 -8.71
C GLN A 2 3.61 6.32 -8.47
N GLU A 3 2.87 6.50 -7.37
CA GLU A 3 1.88 5.50 -6.97
C GLU A 3 0.61 6.09 -6.36
N PHE A 4 -0.51 5.45 -6.69
CA PHE A 4 -1.79 5.61 -6.01
C PHE A 4 -2.17 4.30 -5.33
N MET A 5 -2.43 4.35 -4.03
CA MET A 5 -2.71 3.20 -3.18
C MET A 5 -4.11 3.29 -2.58
N ILE A 6 -4.69 2.13 -2.27
CA ILE A 6 -5.92 2.02 -1.49
C ILE A 6 -5.61 1.42 -0.12
N LEU A 7 -6.29 1.92 0.92
CA LEU A 7 -6.14 1.48 2.29
C LEU A 7 -7.54 1.14 2.85
N PRO A 8 -7.91 -0.16 2.94
CA PRO A 8 -9.17 -0.61 3.53
C PRO A 8 -9.26 -0.45 5.06
N THR A 9 -9.02 0.76 5.58
CA THR A 9 -8.99 1.08 7.02
C THR A 9 -10.31 0.81 7.78
N GLY A 10 -11.43 0.67 7.06
CA GLY A 10 -12.73 0.31 7.64
C GLY A 10 -13.03 -1.18 7.70
N ALA A 11 -12.07 -2.04 7.36
CA ALA A 11 -12.14 -3.48 7.60
C ALA A 11 -12.01 -3.80 9.10
N CYS A 12 -12.55 -4.93 9.52
CA CYS A 12 -12.48 -5.44 10.88
C CYS A 12 -11.34 -6.45 11.09
N SER A 13 -10.76 -6.96 10.02
CA SER A 13 -9.63 -7.90 10.04
C SER A 13 -8.76 -7.73 8.79
N PHE A 14 -7.53 -8.24 8.85
CA PHE A 14 -6.63 -8.27 7.72
C PHE A 14 -7.18 -9.16 6.58
N THR A 15 -7.86 -10.26 6.90
CA THR A 15 -8.61 -11.06 5.93
C THR A 15 -9.66 -10.24 5.19
N GLU A 16 -10.45 -9.43 5.90
CA GLU A 16 -11.41 -8.53 5.25
C GLU A 16 -10.71 -7.44 4.43
N THR A 17 -9.58 -6.90 4.91
CA THR A 17 -8.75 -5.95 4.15
C THR A 17 -8.34 -6.53 2.80
N MET A 18 -7.83 -7.76 2.77
CA MET A 18 -7.38 -8.42 1.53
C MET A 18 -8.53 -8.70 0.57
N LYS A 19 -9.70 -9.09 1.10
CA LYS A 19 -10.91 -9.23 0.29
C LYS A 19 -11.29 -7.89 -0.38
N ILE A 20 -11.43 -6.83 0.42
CA ILE A 20 -11.79 -5.49 -0.08
C ILE A 20 -10.76 -5.01 -1.11
N GLY A 21 -9.47 -5.11 -0.80
CA GLY A 21 -8.40 -4.68 -1.70
C GLY A 21 -8.43 -5.41 -3.04
N SER A 22 -8.65 -6.72 -3.02
CA SER A 22 -8.72 -7.55 -4.24
C SER A 22 -9.97 -7.23 -5.08
N GLU A 23 -11.14 -7.05 -4.45
CA GLU A 23 -12.38 -6.70 -5.14
C GLU A 23 -12.31 -5.30 -5.78
N VAL A 24 -11.71 -4.33 -5.08
CA VAL A 24 -11.44 -2.99 -5.64
C VAL A 24 -10.43 -3.08 -6.78
N TYR A 25 -9.37 -3.87 -6.67
CA TYR A 25 -8.37 -4.04 -7.73
C TYR A 25 -8.98 -4.65 -9.01
N HIS A 26 -9.80 -5.69 -8.90
CA HIS A 26 -10.51 -6.26 -10.06
C HIS A 26 -11.56 -5.31 -10.64
N SER A 27 -12.22 -4.53 -9.79
CA SER A 27 -13.15 -3.48 -10.22
C SER A 27 -12.41 -2.38 -10.99
N LEU A 28 -11.23 -1.98 -10.51
CA LEU A 28 -10.36 -1.00 -11.16
C LEU A 28 -9.89 -1.48 -12.52
N LYS A 29 -9.47 -2.75 -12.64
CA LYS A 29 -9.14 -3.37 -13.94
C LYS A 29 -10.28 -3.21 -14.93
N SER A 30 -11.51 -3.45 -14.48
CA SER A 30 -12.71 -3.34 -15.32
C SER A 30 -12.99 -1.89 -15.72
N VAL A 31 -12.86 -0.93 -14.81
CA VAL A 31 -13.02 0.51 -15.09
C VAL A 31 -11.97 0.99 -16.11
N ILE A 32 -10.69 0.65 -15.87
CA ILE A 32 -9.59 1.01 -16.79
C ILE A 32 -9.80 0.39 -18.16
N LYS A 33 -10.16 -0.89 -18.23
CA LYS A 33 -10.45 -1.59 -19.49
C LYS A 33 -11.55 -0.89 -20.28
N SER A 34 -12.63 -0.51 -19.61
CA SER A 34 -13.75 0.19 -20.25
C SER A 34 -13.37 1.57 -20.77
N LYS A 35 -12.48 2.29 -20.08
CA LYS A 35 -12.12 3.67 -20.45
C LYS A 35 -10.95 3.79 -21.43
N TYR A 36 -9.93 2.93 -21.30
CA TYR A 36 -8.68 3.03 -22.07
C TYR A 36 -8.37 1.79 -22.90
N GLY A 37 -9.22 0.77 -22.87
CA GLY A 37 -9.03 -0.48 -23.59
C GLY A 37 -8.21 -1.52 -22.83
N GLN A 38 -8.09 -2.71 -23.44
CA GLN A 38 -7.44 -3.88 -22.84
C GLN A 38 -5.96 -3.64 -22.52
N ASP A 39 -5.25 -2.91 -23.38
CA ASP A 39 -3.80 -2.71 -23.28
C ASP A 39 -3.40 -1.86 -22.05
N ALA A 40 -4.32 -1.02 -21.57
CA ALA A 40 -4.12 -0.21 -20.36
C ALA A 40 -4.24 -1.03 -19.06
N THR A 41 -4.60 -2.32 -19.15
CA THR A 41 -4.71 -3.20 -17.97
C THR A 41 -3.48 -4.06 -17.72
N ASN A 42 -2.39 -3.79 -18.44
CA ASN A 42 -1.08 -4.33 -18.10
C ASN A 42 -0.61 -3.76 -16.76
N VAL A 43 0.22 -4.54 -16.06
CA VAL A 43 0.69 -4.23 -14.72
C VAL A 43 2.16 -3.82 -14.74
N GLY A 44 2.52 -2.86 -13.89
CA GLY A 44 3.92 -2.49 -13.64
C GLY A 44 4.62 -3.43 -12.67
N ASP A 45 5.80 -3.02 -12.20
CA ASP A 45 6.69 -3.81 -11.35
C ASP A 45 6.02 -4.23 -10.02
N GLU A 46 5.19 -3.35 -9.46
CA GLU A 46 4.49 -3.59 -8.20
C GLU A 46 3.06 -4.13 -8.37
N GLY A 47 2.69 -4.54 -9.58
CA GLY A 47 1.38 -5.14 -9.89
C GLY A 47 0.24 -4.15 -10.09
N GLY A 48 0.47 -2.85 -9.89
CA GLY A 48 -0.50 -1.79 -10.20
C GLY A 48 -0.70 -1.60 -11.71
N PHE A 49 -1.88 -1.13 -12.12
CA PHE A 49 -2.15 -0.80 -13.52
C PHE A 49 -1.44 0.51 -13.93
N ALA A 50 -0.98 0.58 -15.18
CA ALA A 50 -0.32 1.75 -15.73
C ALA A 50 -1.07 2.30 -16.97
N PRO A 51 -2.31 2.81 -16.81
CA PRO A 51 -3.01 3.49 -17.90
C PRO A 51 -2.27 4.78 -18.29
N ASN A 52 -2.36 5.15 -19.56
CA ASN A 52 -1.78 6.39 -20.07
C ASN A 52 -2.62 7.62 -19.66
N ILE A 53 -2.53 8.00 -18.38
CA ILE A 53 -3.20 9.18 -17.81
C ILE A 53 -2.35 10.43 -18.02
N GLN A 54 -2.99 11.55 -18.32
CA GLN A 54 -2.29 12.84 -18.52
C GLN A 54 -2.21 13.67 -17.23
N GLU A 55 -3.19 13.49 -16.33
CA GLU A 55 -3.27 14.23 -15.07
C GLU A 55 -3.39 13.28 -13.86
N ASN A 56 -2.73 13.60 -12.76
CA ASN A 56 -2.81 12.82 -11.51
C ASN A 56 -4.25 12.72 -10.98
N LYS A 57 -5.08 13.75 -11.22
CA LYS A 57 -6.49 13.76 -10.85
C LYS A 57 -7.26 12.62 -11.50
N GLU A 58 -6.90 12.25 -12.73
CA GLU A 58 -7.54 11.17 -13.46
C GLU A 58 -7.29 9.81 -12.77
N GLY A 59 -6.09 9.58 -12.24
CA GLY A 59 -5.78 8.41 -11.42
C GLY A 59 -6.66 8.31 -10.17
N LEU A 60 -6.88 9.44 -9.48
CA LEU A 60 -7.76 9.49 -8.30
C LEU A 60 -9.22 9.21 -8.65
N GLU A 61 -9.71 9.74 -9.77
CA GLU A 61 -11.10 9.50 -10.19
C GLU A 61 -11.34 8.03 -10.58
N LEU A 62 -10.37 7.39 -11.26
CA LEU A 62 -10.44 5.94 -11.54
C LEU A 62 -10.53 5.11 -10.25
N LEU A 63 -9.73 5.45 -9.23
CA LEU A 63 -9.80 4.77 -7.93
C LEU A 63 -11.13 5.01 -7.23
N LYS A 64 -11.63 6.25 -7.21
CA LYS A 64 -12.95 6.55 -6.61
C LYS A 64 -14.06 5.78 -7.30
N GLU A 65 -14.05 5.71 -8.62
CA GLU A 65 -15.02 4.94 -9.40
C GLU A 65 -14.94 3.45 -9.07
N ALA A 66 -13.73 2.88 -9.02
CA ALA A 66 -13.51 1.48 -8.68
C ALA A 66 -13.97 1.14 -7.25
N ILE A 67 -13.65 1.99 -6.28
CA ILE A 67 -14.07 1.82 -4.87
C ILE A 67 -15.61 1.88 -4.77
N LYS A 68 -16.23 2.83 -5.46
CA LYS A 68 -17.70 2.96 -5.50
C LYS A 68 -18.34 1.73 -6.15
N LYS A 69 -17.80 1.26 -7.27
CA LYS A 69 -18.28 0.09 -8.00
C LYS A 69 -18.16 -1.20 -7.18
N ALA A 70 -17.12 -1.31 -6.36
CA ALA A 70 -16.94 -2.43 -5.43
C ALA A 70 -17.78 -2.31 -4.14
N GLY A 71 -18.43 -1.17 -3.89
CA GLY A 71 -19.31 -0.98 -2.72
C GLY A 71 -18.58 -0.64 -1.41
N TYR A 72 -17.35 -0.11 -1.46
CA TYR A 72 -16.51 0.11 -0.28
C TYR A 72 -16.15 1.56 0.01
N THR A 73 -16.97 2.52 -0.43
CA THR A 73 -16.71 3.97 -0.27
C THR A 73 -16.45 4.39 1.18
N ASP A 74 -17.14 3.80 2.14
CA ASP A 74 -16.98 4.16 3.57
C ASP A 74 -15.84 3.40 4.26
N LYS A 75 -15.27 2.38 3.60
CA LYS A 75 -14.23 1.51 4.17
C LYS A 75 -12.83 1.78 3.62
N VAL A 76 -12.71 2.36 2.42
CA VAL A 76 -11.43 2.54 1.74
C VAL A 76 -10.99 4.01 1.74
N LYS A 77 -9.72 4.23 2.08
CA LYS A 77 -9.02 5.52 1.91
C LYS A 77 -8.02 5.40 0.76
N ILE A 78 -7.57 6.54 0.22
CA ILE A 78 -6.53 6.60 -0.81
C ILE A 78 -5.26 7.18 -0.17
N ALA A 79 -4.11 6.61 -0.49
CA ALA A 79 -2.80 7.19 -0.21
C ALA A 79 -1.98 7.32 -1.50
N MET A 80 -0.90 8.10 -1.43
CA MET A 80 -0.11 8.47 -2.60
C MET A 80 1.36 8.43 -2.23
N ASP A 81 2.17 7.83 -3.10
CA ASP A 81 3.64 7.96 -3.06
C ASP A 81 4.06 8.86 -4.23
N VAL A 82 4.52 10.06 -3.88
CA VAL A 82 4.82 11.09 -4.87
C VAL A 82 6.19 10.86 -5.50
N ALA A 83 7.12 10.19 -4.78
CA ALA A 83 8.52 10.04 -5.15
C ALA A 83 9.14 11.34 -5.72
N ALA A 84 8.97 12.45 -4.99
CA ALA A 84 9.27 13.80 -5.48
C ALA A 84 10.72 13.98 -5.97
N SER A 85 11.67 13.20 -5.43
CA SER A 85 13.08 13.18 -5.85
C SER A 85 13.27 12.87 -7.34
N GLU A 86 12.39 12.06 -7.95
CA GLU A 86 12.48 11.68 -9.37
C GLU A 86 12.13 12.83 -10.34
N TYR A 87 11.61 13.94 -9.81
CA TYR A 87 11.16 15.10 -10.60
C TYR A 87 11.95 16.37 -10.32
N TYR A 88 13.09 16.27 -9.63
CA TYR A 88 13.89 17.42 -9.23
C TYR A 88 14.78 17.98 -10.37
N LYS A 89 14.73 19.31 -10.60
CA LYS A 89 15.65 20.05 -11.48
C LYS A 89 15.87 21.50 -11.04
N ASP A 90 17.10 22.01 -11.19
CA ASP A 90 17.52 23.43 -11.10
C ASP A 90 17.21 24.18 -9.77
N CYS A 91 17.76 23.67 -8.65
CA CYS A 91 17.94 24.35 -7.35
C CYS A 91 16.69 24.64 -6.48
N SER A 92 15.65 23.82 -6.59
CA SER A 92 14.72 23.54 -5.48
C SER A 92 14.20 22.08 -5.46
N TYR A 93 14.79 21.27 -4.58
CA TYR A 93 14.39 20.03 -3.88
C TYR A 93 15.70 19.37 -3.45
N ASP A 94 16.01 19.39 -2.16
CA ASP A 94 17.15 18.65 -1.59
C ASP A 94 16.62 17.47 -0.76
N LEU A 95 16.92 16.26 -1.23
CA LEU A 95 16.54 14.98 -0.63
C LEU A 95 17.75 14.04 -0.63
N ASP A 96 18.91 14.52 -0.17
CA ASP A 96 20.05 13.65 0.11
C ASP A 96 19.89 12.92 1.44
N PHE A 97 19.49 11.64 1.41
CA PHE A 97 19.81 10.72 2.52
C PHE A 97 20.03 9.28 2.04
N LYS A 98 20.81 9.05 0.99
CA LYS A 98 21.39 7.70 0.81
C LYS A 98 22.55 7.53 1.80
N ASN A 99 22.22 7.37 3.08
CA ASN A 99 23.17 6.99 4.12
C ASN A 99 23.15 5.47 4.30
N THR A 100 24.32 4.85 4.19
CA THR A 100 24.56 3.40 4.32
C THR A 100 24.70 2.92 5.76
N ASN A 101 24.30 3.74 6.75
CA ASN A 101 24.22 3.36 8.16
C ASN A 101 22.78 3.57 8.66
N SER A 102 21.94 2.54 8.56
CA SER A 102 20.61 2.56 9.18
C SER A 102 20.72 2.35 10.69
N ASP A 103 20.70 3.47 11.41
CA ASP A 103 20.67 3.51 12.87
C ASP A 103 19.26 3.25 13.43
N LYS A 104 19.16 3.06 14.75
CA LYS A 104 17.98 2.68 15.59
C LYS A 104 16.75 3.61 15.52
N SER A 105 16.29 3.97 14.32
CA SER A 105 15.36 5.07 14.05
C SER A 105 13.87 4.74 14.24
N ILE A 106 13.48 3.47 14.19
CA ILE A 106 12.06 3.08 14.27
C ILE A 106 11.47 3.41 15.65
N ILE A 107 12.20 3.12 16.73
CA ILE A 107 11.79 3.46 18.10
C ILE A 107 11.71 4.98 18.27
N CYS A 108 12.70 5.72 17.77
CA CYS A 108 12.74 7.19 17.83
C CYS A 108 11.55 7.84 17.09
N ALA A 109 11.14 7.28 15.94
CA ALA A 109 9.98 7.75 15.19
C ALA A 109 8.67 7.52 15.97
N GLN A 110 8.46 6.32 16.52
CA GLN A 110 7.27 6.00 17.31
C GLN A 110 7.23 6.82 18.62
N GLU A 111 8.36 6.95 19.33
CA GLU A 111 8.50 7.79 20.54
C GLU A 111 8.23 9.28 20.24
N SER A 112 8.56 9.74 19.04
CA SER A 112 8.26 11.10 18.57
C SER A 112 6.81 11.27 18.09
N GLY A 113 5.97 10.23 18.19
CA GLY A 113 4.56 10.24 17.79
C GLY A 113 4.31 10.03 16.29
N TRP A 114 5.33 9.61 15.52
CA TRP A 114 5.19 9.38 14.08
C TRP A 114 4.69 7.97 13.80
N GLY A 115 3.81 7.84 12.80
CA GLY A 115 3.44 6.54 12.24
C GLY A 115 4.56 6.01 11.35
N VAL A 116 4.91 4.74 11.50
CA VAL A 116 5.90 4.06 10.66
C VAL A 116 5.17 3.18 9.66
N MET A 117 5.56 3.20 8.38
CA MET A 117 5.03 2.28 7.37
C MET A 117 6.16 1.37 6.91
N VAL A 118 5.99 0.06 7.11
CA VAL A 118 6.92 -0.92 6.55
C VAL A 118 6.68 -1.01 5.05
N SER A 119 7.74 -0.99 4.25
CA SER A 119 7.63 -0.93 2.79
C SER A 119 8.46 -2.01 2.12
N HIS A 120 7.93 -2.56 1.04
CA HIS A 120 8.68 -3.32 0.05
C HIS A 120 9.55 -2.42 -0.83
N ARG A 121 10.28 -3.03 -1.77
CA ARG A 121 10.96 -2.34 -2.89
C ARG A 121 10.36 -2.72 -4.25
N SER A 122 10.64 -1.94 -5.28
CA SER A 122 10.16 -2.25 -6.64
C SER A 122 10.70 -3.60 -7.15
N GLY A 123 11.95 -3.93 -6.84
CA GLY A 123 12.51 -5.28 -7.01
C GLY A 123 12.38 -6.10 -5.73
N GLU A 124 11.34 -6.92 -5.63
CA GLU A 124 11.11 -7.84 -4.51
C GLU A 124 11.41 -9.30 -4.86
N THR A 125 11.51 -10.12 -3.82
CA THR A 125 11.64 -11.58 -3.92
C THR A 125 10.43 -12.28 -3.28
N GLU A 126 10.42 -13.60 -3.25
CA GLU A 126 9.45 -14.41 -2.51
C GLU A 126 9.63 -14.35 -0.98
N ASP A 127 10.72 -13.73 -0.50
CA ASP A 127 10.98 -13.54 0.94
C ASP A 127 9.81 -12.80 1.60
N THR A 128 9.48 -13.16 2.84
CA THR A 128 8.32 -12.60 3.55
C THR A 128 8.70 -11.81 4.81
N PHE A 129 9.98 -11.52 5.03
CA PHE A 129 10.51 -10.89 6.23
C PHE A 129 9.75 -9.64 6.66
N ILE A 130 9.37 -8.77 5.71
CA ILE A 130 8.66 -7.53 6.03
C ILE A 130 7.23 -7.75 6.56
N ALA A 131 6.62 -8.92 6.30
CA ALA A 131 5.32 -9.30 6.85
C ALA A 131 5.43 -9.61 8.35
N ASP A 132 6.45 -10.38 8.75
CA ASP A 132 6.72 -10.65 10.17
C ASP A 132 7.23 -9.38 10.88
N LEU A 133 8.03 -8.56 10.18
CA LEU A 133 8.55 -7.30 10.70
C LEU A 133 7.45 -6.29 11.05
N VAL A 134 6.45 -6.08 10.17
CA VAL A 134 5.37 -5.11 10.43
C VAL A 134 4.55 -5.49 11.67
N VAL A 135 4.35 -6.80 11.88
CA VAL A 135 3.65 -7.32 13.06
C VAL A 135 4.53 -7.17 14.31
N GLY A 136 5.79 -7.59 14.24
CA GLY A 136 6.72 -7.51 15.38
C GLY A 136 7.02 -6.07 15.84
N LEU A 137 6.95 -5.09 14.92
CA LEU A 137 7.15 -3.67 15.22
C LEU A 137 5.87 -2.92 15.58
N LEU A 138 4.69 -3.58 15.52
CA LEU A 138 3.38 -2.99 15.82
C LEU A 138 3.13 -1.66 15.09
N THR A 139 3.57 -1.56 13.84
CA THR A 139 3.47 -0.29 13.10
C THR A 139 2.07 -0.04 12.54
N GLY A 140 1.28 -1.10 12.32
CA GLY A 140 -0.12 -1.04 11.89
C GLY A 140 -0.34 -0.77 10.40
N GLN A 141 0.71 -0.58 9.62
CA GLN A 141 0.61 -0.27 8.19
C GLN A 141 1.83 -0.78 7.40
N ILE A 142 1.53 -1.43 6.28
CA ILE A 142 2.51 -1.99 5.33
C ILE A 142 2.13 -1.62 3.90
N LYS A 143 3.14 -1.27 3.10
CA LYS A 143 3.04 -1.11 1.64
C LYS A 143 3.85 -2.22 0.99
N THR A 144 3.17 -3.22 0.43
CA THR A 144 3.84 -4.36 -0.24
C THR A 144 3.25 -4.71 -1.60
N GLY A 145 2.84 -3.69 -2.35
CA GLY A 145 2.40 -3.80 -3.75
C GLY A 145 0.91 -4.07 -3.92
N ALA A 146 0.46 -4.19 -5.17
CA ALA A 146 -0.92 -4.56 -5.49
C ALA A 146 -1.21 -6.02 -5.09
N PRO A 147 -2.48 -6.44 -4.98
CA PRO A 147 -2.86 -7.85 -4.82
C PRO A 147 -2.69 -8.63 -6.14
N CYS A 148 -1.50 -8.52 -6.74
CA CYS A 148 -1.08 -9.13 -7.99
C CYS A 148 0.44 -9.32 -7.94
N ARG A 149 0.95 -10.33 -8.66
CA ARG A 149 2.35 -10.78 -8.66
C ARG A 149 2.77 -11.43 -7.32
N SER A 150 3.42 -12.58 -7.41
CA SER A 150 3.61 -13.47 -6.26
C SER A 150 4.59 -12.95 -5.22
N GLU A 151 5.57 -12.14 -5.63
CA GLU A 151 6.50 -11.48 -4.71
C GLU A 151 5.80 -10.48 -3.78
N ARG A 152 4.62 -9.97 -4.17
CA ARG A 152 3.73 -9.12 -3.36
C ARG A 152 2.81 -9.97 -2.51
N LEU A 153 2.12 -10.90 -3.17
CA LEU A 153 1.17 -11.81 -2.53
C LEU A 153 1.82 -12.69 -1.46
N ALA A 154 3.12 -13.02 -1.58
CA ALA A 154 3.84 -13.78 -0.56
C ALA A 154 3.75 -13.12 0.82
N LYS A 155 3.92 -11.79 0.90
CA LYS A 155 3.83 -11.02 2.16
C LYS A 155 2.39 -10.95 2.66
N TYR A 156 1.43 -10.67 1.77
CA TYR A 156 0.02 -10.64 2.15
C TYR A 156 -0.48 -12.00 2.65
N ASN A 157 -0.08 -13.09 1.99
CA ASN A 157 -0.41 -14.44 2.42
C ASN A 157 0.26 -14.81 3.75
N GLN A 158 1.47 -14.30 4.00
CA GLN A 158 2.12 -14.46 5.31
C GLN A 158 1.34 -13.73 6.41
N LEU A 159 0.88 -12.51 6.15
CA LEU A 159 0.04 -11.77 7.10
C LEU A 159 -1.31 -12.47 7.38
N LEU A 160 -1.94 -13.07 6.35
CA LEU A 160 -3.13 -13.91 6.56
C LEU A 160 -2.83 -15.09 7.48
N ARG A 161 -1.71 -15.80 7.25
CA ARG A 161 -1.28 -16.90 8.13
C ARG A 161 -1.01 -16.44 9.56
N ILE A 162 -0.38 -15.27 9.74
CA ILE A 162 -0.13 -14.70 11.07
C ILE A 162 -1.45 -14.36 11.78
N GLU A 163 -2.43 -13.79 11.08
CA GLU A 163 -3.76 -13.52 11.64
C GLU A 163 -4.47 -14.81 12.05
N GLU A 164 -4.37 -15.87 11.24
CA GLU A 164 -4.96 -17.20 11.52
C GLU A 164 -4.37 -17.89 12.75
N LEU A 165 -3.17 -17.51 13.22
CA LEU A 165 -2.58 -18.07 14.45
C LEU A 165 -3.41 -17.75 15.70
N GLY A 166 -4.36 -16.82 15.63
CA GLY A 166 -5.40 -16.66 16.65
C GLY A 166 -4.88 -16.10 17.98
N PHE A 167 -3.77 -15.38 17.98
CA PHE A 167 -3.37 -14.55 19.12
C PHE A 167 -4.40 -13.43 19.35
N ASP A 168 -4.33 -12.73 20.50
CA ASP A 168 -5.09 -11.50 20.78
C ASP A 168 -4.67 -10.32 19.86
N ALA A 169 -4.45 -10.60 18.58
CA ALA A 169 -4.03 -9.64 17.58
C ALA A 169 -5.20 -8.72 17.21
N ILE A 170 -4.98 -7.42 17.37
CA ILE A 170 -5.94 -6.39 17.01
C ILE A 170 -5.57 -5.85 15.63
N TYR A 171 -6.52 -5.91 14.70
CA TYR A 171 -6.35 -5.24 13.41
C TYR A 171 -6.37 -3.73 13.59
N ALA A 172 -5.33 -3.04 13.11
CA ALA A 172 -5.14 -1.61 13.37
C ALA A 172 -6.25 -0.71 12.79
N GLY A 173 -6.84 -1.08 11.64
CA GLY A 173 -7.96 -0.38 11.01
C GLY A 173 -7.78 1.14 10.91
N LYS A 174 -8.68 1.91 11.52
CA LYS A 174 -8.63 3.38 11.53
C LYS A 174 -7.48 3.94 12.36
N ASN A 175 -6.90 3.15 13.25
CA ASN A 175 -5.81 3.53 14.15
C ASN A 175 -4.42 3.21 13.57
N PHE A 176 -4.32 2.87 12.28
CA PHE A 176 -3.09 2.43 11.62
C PHE A 176 -1.86 3.34 11.81
N ARG A 177 -2.04 4.64 12.10
CA ARG A 177 -0.92 5.57 12.35
C ARG A 177 -0.32 5.43 13.75
N HIS A 178 -1.07 4.87 14.70
CA HIS A 178 -0.71 4.78 16.11
C HIS A 178 -1.00 3.38 16.67
N ALA A 179 -0.82 2.34 15.85
CA ALA A 179 -1.17 0.97 16.22
C ALA A 179 -0.37 0.43 17.41
N HIS A 180 0.82 1.00 17.68
CA HIS A 180 1.62 0.70 18.86
C HIS A 180 0.95 1.09 20.20
N ASN A 181 -0.17 1.82 20.16
CA ASN A 181 -0.95 2.22 21.34
C ASN A 181 -2.24 1.40 21.53
N LEU A 182 -2.46 0.34 20.72
CA LEU A 182 -3.63 -0.53 20.79
C LEU A 182 -3.48 -1.68 21.80
#